data_AF-A0A0F9G1I3-F1
#
_entry.id   AF-A0A0F9G1I3-F1
#
_cell.length_a   1.000
_cell.length_b   1.000
_cell.length_c   1.000
_cell.angle_alpha   90.00
_cell.angle_beta   90.00
_cell.angle_gamma   90.00
#
_symmetry.space_group_name_H-M   'P 1'
#
loop_
_entity.id
_entity.type
_entity.pdbx_description
1 polymer ?
#
loop_
_entity_poly.entity_id
_entity_poly.type
_entity_poly.pdbx_seq_one_letter_code
_entity_poly.pdbx_strand_id
1 'polypeptide(L)'
;MEKTEKSVRLTLLGGVNEVGGNIVLLEDLKYDVKVFLDFGIKIKKYKNEYERDQYPSSIDELVRLYLLPNEDHIQLENLYIKEFKFAKQNVKIEIKDNGQINADNRLSNLDGIFISHPHKDHYFGLSFINRNIPIYTGVVTKRIIRAFCKSAKDSISNNFNGLNWQTFRTGDIIDIKGLKIIP
;
A
#
# COMPACT_ATOMS: atom_id res chain seq x y z
N MET A 1 37.05 17.90 -5.63
CA MET A 1 35.74 18.01 -4.95
C MET A 1 34.95 16.76 -5.32
N GLU A 2 34.84 15.79 -4.41
CA GLU A 2 33.89 14.69 -4.56
C GLU A 2 32.49 15.29 -4.62
N LYS A 3 31.81 15.17 -5.75
CA LYS A 3 30.36 15.31 -5.78
C LYS A 3 29.84 14.18 -4.89
N THR A 4 29.30 14.50 -3.73
CA THR A 4 28.42 13.58 -3.01
C THR A 4 27.25 13.29 -3.95
N GLU A 5 27.34 12.18 -4.69
CA GLU A 5 26.21 11.65 -5.44
C GLU A 5 25.11 11.38 -4.41
N LYS A 6 24.00 12.11 -4.54
CA LYS A 6 22.83 11.87 -3.71
C LYS A 6 22.29 10.48 -4.08
N SER A 7 22.63 9.47 -3.29
CA SER A 7 22.21 8.08 -3.52
C SER A 7 20.79 7.81 -3.04
N VAL A 8 20.24 8.66 -2.17
CA VAL A 8 18.89 8.48 -1.60
C VAL A 8 18.01 9.68 -1.90
N ARG A 9 16.78 9.42 -2.35
CA ARG A 9 15.72 10.40 -2.56
C ARG A 9 14.50 10.04 -1.73
N LEU A 10 13.94 11.03 -1.04
CA LEU A 10 12.69 10.91 -0.30
C LEU A 10 11.67 11.85 -0.95
N THR A 11 10.53 11.30 -1.37
CA THR A 11 9.41 12.07 -1.91
C THR A 11 8.24 11.96 -0.94
N LEU A 12 7.85 13.08 -0.33
CA LEU A 12 6.77 13.15 0.66
C LEU A 12 5.44 13.37 -0.07
N LEU A 13 4.58 12.37 -0.11
CA LEU A 13 3.33 12.37 -0.90
C LEU A 13 2.08 12.57 -0.03
N GLY A 14 2.18 12.33 1.28
CA GLY A 14 1.12 12.58 2.25
C GLY A 14 1.66 12.68 3.67
N GLY A 15 0.86 13.24 4.58
CA GLY A 15 1.32 13.60 5.93
C GLY A 15 2.13 14.89 6.00
N VAL A 16 2.17 15.69 4.92
CA VAL A 16 2.86 16.99 4.86
C VAL A 16 1.87 18.10 5.17
N ASN A 17 2.14 18.88 6.23
CA ASN A 17 1.24 19.94 6.72
C ASN A 17 -0.17 19.44 7.08
N GLU A 18 -0.32 18.15 7.42
CA GLU A 18 -1.57 17.52 7.80
C GLU A 18 -1.34 16.36 8.79
N VAL A 19 -2.39 15.91 9.47
CA VAL A 19 -2.33 14.73 10.34
C VAL A 19 -2.91 13.52 9.60
N GLY A 20 -2.07 12.51 9.40
CA GLY A 20 -2.42 11.26 8.74
C GLY A 20 -2.34 11.28 7.21
N GLY A 21 -2.61 10.14 6.58
CA GLY A 21 -2.38 9.94 5.14
C GLY A 21 -0.90 9.81 4.81
N ASN A 22 -0.13 9.17 5.69
CA ASN A 22 1.31 9.05 5.57
C ASN A 22 1.66 8.19 4.36
N ILE A 23 2.41 8.78 3.43
CA ILE A 23 2.94 8.13 2.24
C ILE A 23 4.27 8.80 1.91
N VAL A 24 5.36 8.06 2.06
CA VAL A 24 6.71 8.51 1.69
C VAL A 24 7.33 7.52 0.73
N LEU A 25 7.70 7.97 -0.46
CA LEU A 25 8.49 7.18 -1.40
C LEU A 25 9.97 7.33 -1.05
N LEU A 26 10.64 6.24 -0.72
CA LEU A 26 12.08 6.15 -0.57
C LEU A 26 12.66 5.47 -1.80
N GLU A 27 13.63 6.14 -2.41
CA GLU A 27 14.38 5.61 -3.55
C GLU A 27 15.86 5.62 -3.20
N ASP A 28 16.47 4.43 -3.18
CA ASP A 28 17.92 4.27 -3.09
C ASP A 28 18.46 3.93 -4.49
N LEU A 29 19.06 4.93 -5.12
CA LEU A 29 19.62 4.88 -6.47
C LEU A 29 20.85 3.97 -6.56
N LYS A 30 21.54 3.71 -5.44
CA LYS A 30 22.71 2.83 -5.42
C LYS A 30 22.29 1.36 -5.54
N TYR A 31 21.21 0.98 -4.86
CA TYR A 31 20.68 -0.39 -4.89
C TYR A 31 19.56 -0.58 -5.93
N ASP A 32 19.16 0.49 -6.62
CA ASP A 32 17.99 0.51 -7.51
C ASP A 32 16.73 -0.01 -6.78
N VAL A 33 16.50 0.52 -5.58
CA VAL A 33 15.37 0.14 -4.71
C VAL A 33 14.38 1.28 -4.58
N LYS A 34 13.09 0.98 -4.80
CA LYS A 34 11.97 1.88 -4.55
C LYS A 34 10.98 1.25 -3.59
N VAL A 35 10.76 1.88 -2.43
CA VAL A 35 9.81 1.41 -1.43
C VAL A 35 8.95 2.54 -0.90
N PHE A 36 7.70 2.23 -0.55
CA PHE A 36 6.89 3.15 0.25
C PHE A 36 7.09 2.88 1.74
N LEU A 37 7.17 3.97 2.52
CA LEU A 37 6.99 3.96 3.96
C LEU A 37 5.59 4.48 4.26
N ASP A 38 4.77 3.57 4.78
CA ASP A 38 3.32 3.67 4.91
C ASP A 38 2.60 3.91 3.58
N PHE A 39 1.30 3.58 3.57
CA PHE A 39 0.43 3.82 2.43
C PHE A 39 -1.00 4.11 2.93
N GLY A 40 -1.11 5.18 3.71
CA GLY A 40 -2.34 5.61 4.33
C GLY A 40 -3.21 6.49 3.44
N ILE A 41 -4.49 6.61 3.79
CA ILE A 41 -5.39 7.58 3.16
C ILE A 41 -5.50 8.84 4.01
N LYS A 42 -5.65 10.00 3.38
CA LYS A 42 -5.84 11.29 4.07
C LYS A 42 -7.21 11.34 4.75
N ILE A 43 -7.29 10.86 5.99
CA ILE A 43 -8.56 10.60 6.69
C ILE A 43 -9.46 11.83 6.77
N LYS A 44 -8.90 13.01 7.09
CA LYS A 44 -9.68 14.25 7.20
C LYS A 44 -10.36 14.58 5.88
N LYS A 45 -9.62 14.54 4.78
CA LYS A 45 -10.17 14.78 3.44
C LYS A 45 -11.16 13.69 3.05
N TYR A 46 -10.84 12.42 3.28
CA TYR A 46 -11.75 11.31 3.01
C TYR A 46 -13.12 11.50 3.69
N LYS A 47 -13.14 11.93 4.96
CA LYS A 47 -14.38 12.20 5.69
C LYS A 47 -15.16 13.44 5.22
N ASN A 48 -14.51 14.36 4.51
CA ASN A 48 -15.20 15.50 3.91
C ASN A 48 -15.84 15.13 2.57
N GLU A 49 -15.25 14.18 1.85
CA GLU A 49 -15.75 13.72 0.54
C GLU A 49 -16.82 12.61 0.66
N TYR A 50 -16.76 11.79 1.72
CA TYR A 50 -17.64 10.63 1.88
C TYR A 50 -18.38 10.67 3.22
N GLU A 51 -19.70 10.53 3.16
CA GLU A 51 -20.52 10.26 4.34
C GLU A 51 -20.27 8.85 4.90
N ARG A 52 -20.84 8.58 6.08
CA ARG A 52 -20.83 7.22 6.64
C ARG A 52 -21.49 6.26 5.63
N ASP A 53 -20.82 5.15 5.34
CA ASP A 53 -21.23 4.13 4.37
C ASP A 53 -21.17 4.53 2.88
N GLN A 54 -20.64 5.71 2.56
CA GLN A 54 -20.22 6.04 1.19
C GLN A 54 -18.76 5.63 0.98
N TYR A 55 -18.48 5.14 -0.23
CA TYR A 55 -17.16 4.66 -0.62
C TYR A 55 -16.79 5.20 -2.00
N PRO A 56 -15.49 5.40 -2.28
CA PRO A 56 -15.02 5.76 -3.63
C PRO A 56 -15.48 4.72 -4.65
N SER A 57 -15.81 5.16 -5.85
CA SER A 57 -16.20 4.27 -6.95
C SER A 57 -15.01 3.62 -7.64
N SER A 58 -13.84 4.26 -7.63
CA SER A 58 -12.62 3.77 -8.26
C SER A 58 -11.34 4.37 -7.64
N ILE A 59 -10.20 3.83 -8.04
CA ILE A 59 -8.90 4.43 -7.71
C ILE A 59 -8.70 5.79 -8.40
N ASP A 60 -9.19 5.96 -9.63
CA ASP A 60 -9.08 7.23 -10.36
C ASP A 60 -9.79 8.37 -9.64
N GLU A 61 -10.89 8.08 -8.97
CA GLU A 61 -11.58 9.03 -8.09
C GLU A 61 -10.70 9.46 -6.91
N LEU A 62 -10.07 8.51 -6.22
CA LEU A 62 -9.17 8.81 -5.10
C LEU A 62 -7.96 9.64 -5.53
N VAL A 63 -7.38 9.34 -6.70
CA VAL A 63 -6.27 10.11 -7.28
C VAL A 63 -6.73 11.53 -7.64
N ARG A 64 -7.87 11.67 -8.31
CA ARG A 64 -8.45 12.99 -8.67
C ARG A 64 -8.78 13.83 -7.45
N LEU A 65 -9.24 13.21 -6.37
CA LEU A 65 -9.51 13.86 -5.08
C LEU A 65 -8.23 14.04 -4.24
N TYR A 66 -7.04 13.73 -4.75
CA TYR A 66 -5.77 13.84 -4.03
C TYR A 66 -5.74 13.09 -2.68
N LEU A 67 -6.51 12.00 -2.57
CA LEU A 67 -6.55 11.12 -1.41
C LEU A 67 -5.43 10.07 -1.45
N LEU A 68 -4.97 9.72 -2.65
CA LEU A 68 -3.85 8.83 -2.95
C LEU A 68 -3.00 9.42 -4.09
N PRO A 69 -1.71 9.05 -4.20
CA PRO A 69 -0.81 9.63 -5.21
C PRO A 69 -1.15 9.17 -6.64
N ASN A 70 -0.85 10.00 -7.62
CA ASN A 70 -0.89 9.60 -9.03
C ASN A 70 0.41 8.87 -9.39
N GLU A 71 0.34 7.64 -9.92
CA GLU A 71 1.50 6.82 -10.27
C GLU A 71 2.38 7.44 -11.37
N ASP A 72 1.77 8.13 -12.34
CA ASP A 72 2.48 8.79 -13.45
C ASP A 72 3.36 9.95 -12.94
N HIS A 73 2.86 10.71 -11.96
CA HIS A 73 3.58 11.86 -11.40
C HIS A 73 4.82 11.46 -10.61
N ILE A 74 4.88 10.22 -10.13
CA ILE A 74 5.98 9.68 -9.33
C ILE A 74 6.76 8.58 -10.06
N GLN A 75 6.54 8.43 -11.37
CA GLN A 75 7.27 7.49 -12.24
C GLN A 75 7.24 6.03 -11.73
N LEU A 76 6.08 5.63 -11.20
CA LEU A 76 5.79 4.24 -10.84
C LEU A 76 4.88 3.61 -11.87
N GLU A 77 5.07 2.31 -12.08
CA GLU A 77 4.27 1.52 -13.00
C GLU A 77 3.41 0.52 -12.24
N ASN A 78 2.12 0.44 -12.59
CA ASN A 78 1.18 -0.53 -12.06
C ASN A 78 1.14 -0.54 -10.51
N LEU A 79 1.10 0.64 -9.89
CA LEU A 79 1.00 0.79 -8.44
C LEU A 79 -0.35 0.28 -7.93
N TYR A 80 -1.40 0.57 -8.69
CA TYR A 80 -2.78 0.23 -8.34
C TYR A 80 -3.31 -0.96 -9.13
N ILE A 81 -4.27 -1.66 -8.53
CA ILE A 81 -5.03 -2.72 -9.18
C ILE A 81 -5.87 -2.14 -10.32
N LYS A 82 -5.70 -2.63 -11.55
CA LYS A 82 -6.46 -2.12 -12.72
C LYS A 82 -7.86 -2.72 -12.86
N GLU A 83 -8.07 -3.94 -12.38
CA GLU A 83 -9.37 -4.61 -12.38
C GLU A 83 -9.85 -4.88 -10.95
N PHE A 84 -10.71 -4.01 -10.41
CA PHE A 84 -11.30 -4.23 -9.10
C PHE A 84 -12.50 -5.18 -9.19
N LYS A 85 -12.26 -6.49 -9.09
CA LYS A 85 -13.34 -7.47 -8.88
C LYS A 85 -13.63 -7.56 -7.39
N PHE A 86 -14.78 -7.03 -6.99
CA PHE A 86 -15.21 -7.07 -5.59
C PHE A 86 -15.55 -8.52 -5.20
N ALA A 87 -14.63 -9.19 -4.50
CA ALA A 87 -14.92 -10.45 -3.85
C ALA A 87 -15.50 -10.17 -2.45
N LYS A 88 -16.73 -10.63 -2.19
CA LYS A 88 -17.30 -10.63 -0.83
C LYS A 88 -16.37 -11.42 0.10
N GLN A 89 -16.02 -10.84 1.25
CA GLN A 89 -15.26 -11.53 2.28
C GLN A 89 -16.09 -12.75 2.75
N ASN A 90 -15.40 -13.87 3.03
CA ASN A 90 -16.00 -15.12 3.52
C ASN A 90 -16.89 -15.90 2.52
N VAL A 91 -16.95 -15.53 1.24
CA VAL A 91 -17.42 -16.47 0.20
C VAL A 91 -16.29 -17.46 -0.06
N LYS A 92 -16.55 -18.77 0.11
CA LYS A 92 -15.69 -19.82 -0.45
C LYS A 92 -15.67 -19.62 -1.95
N ILE A 93 -14.64 -18.97 -2.47
CA ILE A 93 -14.33 -19.07 -3.89
C ILE A 93 -13.98 -20.54 -4.07
N GLU A 94 -14.83 -21.29 -4.78
CA GLU A 94 -14.44 -22.60 -5.29
C GLU A 94 -13.19 -22.39 -6.12
N ILE A 95 -12.05 -22.78 -5.55
CA ILE A 95 -10.77 -22.81 -6.23
C ILE A 95 -10.91 -23.92 -7.27
N LYS A 96 -11.44 -23.59 -8.44
CA LYS A 96 -11.20 -24.37 -9.65
C LYS A 96 -9.74 -24.15 -9.96
N ASP A 97 -8.96 -25.22 -9.82
CA ASP A 97 -7.56 -25.40 -10.15
C ASP A 97 -6.93 -24.22 -10.90
N ASN A 98 -6.11 -23.46 -10.16
CA ASN A 98 -4.99 -22.59 -10.56
C ASN A 98 -4.82 -21.32 -9.69
N GLY A 99 -5.44 -21.24 -8.51
CA GLY A 99 -4.85 -20.55 -7.34
C GLY A 99 -4.51 -19.05 -7.43
N GLN A 100 -4.87 -18.35 -8.50
CA GLN A 100 -4.55 -16.93 -8.67
C GLN A 100 -5.82 -16.10 -8.67
N ILE A 101 -6.15 -15.55 -7.50
CA ILE A 101 -6.92 -14.31 -7.42
C ILE A 101 -5.94 -13.15 -7.68
N ASN A 102 -5.19 -13.24 -8.78
CA ASN A 102 -4.36 -12.16 -9.30
C ASN A 102 -5.18 -11.51 -10.42
N ALA A 103 -6.07 -10.60 -10.06
CA ALA A 103 -6.79 -9.82 -11.07
C ALA A 103 -5.85 -8.88 -11.86
N ASP A 104 -4.59 -8.76 -11.44
CA ASP A 104 -3.56 -8.02 -12.15
C ASP A 104 -2.27 -8.84 -12.22
N ASN A 105 -1.90 -9.30 -13.42
CA ASN A 105 -0.63 -10.01 -13.68
C ASN A 105 0.51 -9.05 -14.03
N ARG A 106 0.29 -7.73 -13.93
CA ARG A 106 1.31 -6.74 -14.27
C ARG A 106 2.25 -6.54 -13.09
N LEU A 107 3.54 -6.66 -13.36
CA LEU A 107 4.57 -6.36 -12.38
C LEU A 107 4.68 -4.84 -12.20
N SER A 108 4.91 -4.43 -10.96
CA SER A 108 5.24 -3.04 -10.63
C SER A 108 6.76 -2.89 -10.57
N ASN A 109 7.25 -1.67 -10.83
CA ASN A 109 8.64 -1.29 -10.60
C ASN A 109 8.91 -0.84 -9.14
N LEU A 110 7.94 -1.06 -8.24
CA LEU A 110 8.07 -0.86 -6.79
C LEU A 110 8.45 -2.16 -6.09
N ASP A 111 9.46 -2.11 -5.22
CA ASP A 111 10.01 -3.29 -4.53
C ASP A 111 9.25 -3.67 -3.26
N GLY A 112 8.46 -2.73 -2.72
CA GLY A 112 7.54 -3.05 -1.63
C GLY A 112 6.97 -1.84 -0.91
N ILE A 113 6.09 -2.12 0.05
CA ILE A 113 5.47 -1.15 0.93
C ILE A 113 5.66 -1.59 2.37
N PHE A 114 6.30 -0.76 3.18
CA PHE A 114 6.46 -0.98 4.61
C PHE A 114 5.33 -0.30 5.37
N ILE A 115 4.64 -1.03 6.23
CA ILE A 115 3.61 -0.48 7.12
C ILE A 115 4.12 -0.49 8.54
N SER A 116 4.24 0.71 9.11
CA SER A 116 4.75 0.93 10.45
C SER A 116 3.81 0.34 11.52
N HIS A 117 2.52 0.70 11.49
CA HIS A 117 1.56 0.30 12.52
C HIS A 117 0.09 0.37 12.02
N PRO A 118 -0.89 -0.20 12.76
CA PRO A 118 -2.22 -0.49 12.23
C PRO A 118 -3.24 0.66 12.38
N HIS A 119 -2.80 1.92 12.28
CA HIS A 119 -3.73 3.05 12.18
C HIS A 119 -4.07 3.31 10.71
N LYS A 120 -5.33 3.67 10.43
CA LYS A 120 -5.86 3.74 9.04
C LYS A 120 -5.07 4.72 8.17
N ASP A 121 -4.59 5.80 8.75
CA ASP A 121 -3.76 6.81 8.13
C ASP A 121 -2.35 6.32 7.75
N HIS A 122 -2.05 5.03 7.95
CA HIS A 122 -0.81 4.37 7.54
C HIS A 122 -1.03 3.19 6.57
N TYR A 123 -2.23 2.59 6.49
CA TYR A 123 -2.42 1.38 5.67
C TYR A 123 -3.68 1.35 4.81
N PHE A 124 -4.65 2.26 5.00
CA PHE A 124 -5.96 2.11 4.32
C PHE A 124 -5.85 2.17 2.79
N GLY A 125 -4.83 2.84 2.24
CA GLY A 125 -4.57 2.89 0.80
C GLY A 125 -4.23 1.53 0.20
N LEU A 126 -3.76 0.56 1.01
CA LEU A 126 -3.44 -0.80 0.55
C LEU A 126 -4.61 -1.51 -0.12
N SER A 127 -5.85 -1.11 0.16
CA SER A 127 -7.03 -1.71 -0.46
C SER A 127 -6.97 -1.65 -1.99
N PHE A 128 -6.30 -0.64 -2.55
CA PHE A 128 -6.21 -0.35 -3.99
C PHE A 128 -4.89 -0.78 -4.62
N ILE A 129 -3.92 -1.26 -3.84
CA ILE A 129 -2.59 -1.61 -4.32
C ILE A 129 -2.60 -2.89 -5.16
N ASN A 130 -1.80 -2.90 -6.22
CA ASN A 130 -1.50 -4.08 -7.03
C ASN A 130 -1.05 -5.25 -6.13
N ARG A 131 -1.70 -6.41 -6.27
CA ARG A 131 -1.53 -7.56 -5.36
C ARG A 131 -0.17 -8.25 -5.48
N ASN A 132 0.60 -7.98 -6.54
CA ASN A 132 1.95 -8.50 -6.73
C ASN A 132 2.99 -7.77 -5.87
N ILE A 133 2.69 -6.55 -5.41
CA ILE A 133 3.62 -5.72 -4.63
C ILE A 133 3.77 -6.31 -3.21
N PRO A 134 5.00 -6.62 -2.74
CA PRO A 134 5.23 -7.09 -1.38
C PRO A 134 4.87 -6.04 -0.32
N ILE A 135 4.11 -6.45 0.69
CA ILE A 135 3.73 -5.60 1.82
C ILE A 135 4.46 -6.08 3.08
N TYR A 136 5.43 -5.32 3.54
CA TYR A 136 6.23 -5.61 4.73
C TYR A 136 5.59 -4.98 5.97
N THR A 137 5.32 -5.77 7.02
CA THR A 137 4.82 -5.22 8.29
C THR A 137 5.07 -6.12 9.48
N GLY A 138 5.00 -5.56 10.69
CA GLY A 138 5.10 -6.33 11.93
C GLY A 138 3.99 -7.40 12.04
N VAL A 139 4.32 -8.55 12.63
CA VAL A 139 3.35 -9.66 12.86
C VAL A 139 2.07 -9.17 13.57
N VAL A 140 2.20 -8.28 14.55
CA VAL A 140 1.07 -7.73 15.31
C VAL A 140 0.24 -6.77 14.46
N THR A 141 0.89 -5.89 13.70
CA THR A 141 0.24 -4.95 12.77
C THR A 141 -0.65 -5.68 11.76
N LYS A 142 -0.12 -6.72 11.09
CA LYS A 142 -0.91 -7.56 10.16
C LYS A 142 -2.12 -8.20 10.83
N ARG A 143 -1.98 -8.68 12.07
CA ARG A 143 -3.08 -9.31 12.82
C ARG A 143 -4.19 -8.31 13.14
N ILE A 144 -3.85 -7.09 13.56
CA ILE A 144 -4.82 -6.03 13.85
C ILE A 144 -5.53 -5.59 12.58
N ILE A 145 -4.81 -5.36 11.47
CA ILE A 145 -5.40 -5.03 10.16
C ILE A 145 -6.37 -6.12 9.72
N ARG A 146 -5.99 -7.39 9.83
CA ARG A 146 -6.84 -8.53 9.48
C ARG A 146 -8.07 -8.64 10.37
N ALA A 147 -7.94 -8.39 11.67
CA ALA A 147 -9.07 -8.39 12.60
C ALA A 147 -10.06 -7.27 12.23
N PHE A 148 -9.56 -6.05 11.98
CA PHE A 148 -10.39 -4.94 11.51
C PHE A 148 -11.10 -5.27 10.21
N CYS A 149 -10.37 -5.81 9.21
CA CYS A 149 -10.91 -6.19 7.91
C CYS A 149 -12.13 -7.10 8.04
N LYS A 150 -12.03 -8.12 8.90
CA LYS A 150 -13.08 -9.13 9.13
C LYS A 150 -14.26 -8.63 9.95
N SER A 151 -14.05 -7.63 10.81
CA SER A 151 -15.09 -7.10 11.69
C SER A 151 -15.85 -5.93 11.06
N ALA A 152 -15.26 -5.26 10.07
CA ALA A 152 -15.88 -4.17 9.34
C ALA A 152 -16.65 -4.66 8.10
N LYS A 153 -17.57 -3.84 7.60
CA LYS A 153 -18.31 -4.10 6.36
C LYS A 153 -17.34 -4.24 5.18
N ASP A 154 -17.63 -5.18 4.30
CA ASP A 154 -16.92 -5.29 3.02
C ASP A 154 -17.13 -4.02 2.21
N SER A 155 -16.04 -3.42 1.76
CA SER A 155 -16.07 -2.28 0.84
C SER A 155 -14.81 -2.24 -0.01
N ILE A 156 -14.83 -1.42 -1.06
CA ILE A 156 -13.70 -1.21 -1.95
C ILE A 156 -12.51 -0.60 -1.19
N SER A 157 -12.78 0.12 -0.10
CA SER A 157 -11.81 0.69 0.83
C SER A 157 -11.40 -0.25 1.97
N ASN A 158 -12.06 -1.40 2.10
CA ASN A 158 -11.79 -2.42 3.12
C ASN A 158 -11.65 -3.81 2.46
N ASN A 159 -10.78 -3.91 1.45
CA ASN A 159 -10.47 -5.15 0.77
C ASN A 159 -8.95 -5.37 0.74
N PHE A 160 -8.46 -6.15 1.70
CA PHE A 160 -7.04 -6.51 1.83
C PHE A 160 -6.75 -7.95 1.38
N ASN A 161 -7.71 -8.60 0.71
CA ASN A 161 -7.56 -9.97 0.22
C ASN A 161 -6.58 -10.01 -0.97
N GLY A 162 -5.76 -11.06 -1.01
CA GLY A 162 -4.77 -11.26 -2.08
C GLY A 162 -3.50 -10.42 -1.95
N LEU A 163 -3.38 -9.52 -0.98
CA LEU A 163 -2.13 -8.78 -0.74
C LEU A 163 -0.97 -9.74 -0.39
N ASN A 164 0.18 -9.50 -1.00
CA ASN A 164 1.42 -10.26 -0.76
C ASN A 164 2.10 -9.83 0.55
N TRP A 165 1.59 -10.32 1.67
CA TRP A 165 2.08 -9.95 3.00
C TRP A 165 3.39 -10.67 3.41
N GLN A 166 4.43 -9.89 3.67
CA GLN A 166 5.71 -10.30 4.26
C GLN A 166 5.79 -9.77 5.71
N THR A 167 5.89 -10.66 6.71
CA THR A 167 5.89 -10.22 8.11
C THR A 167 7.25 -10.30 8.77
N PHE A 168 7.54 -9.33 9.63
CA PHE A 168 8.77 -9.27 10.42
C PHE A 168 8.51 -9.07 11.92
N ARG A 169 9.56 -9.23 12.71
CA ARG A 169 9.69 -8.90 14.14
C ARG A 169 10.86 -7.94 14.34
N THR A 170 10.88 -7.27 15.49
CA THR A 170 12.00 -6.40 15.88
C THR A 170 13.32 -7.14 15.83
N GLY A 171 14.30 -6.56 15.14
CA GLY A 171 15.64 -7.13 14.95
C GLY A 171 15.78 -8.02 13.71
N ASP A 172 14.70 -8.32 13.00
CA ASP A 172 14.79 -8.97 11.69
C ASP A 172 15.48 -8.02 10.69
N ILE A 173 16.22 -8.61 9.76
CA ILE A 173 16.86 -7.87 8.66
C ILE A 173 16.18 -8.30 7.37
N ILE A 174 15.64 -7.32 6.65
CA ILE A 174 15.03 -7.53 5.33
C ILE A 174 16.04 -7.08 4.28
N ASP A 175 16.35 -7.96 3.34
CA ASP A 175 17.24 -7.68 2.22
C ASP A 175 16.42 -7.46 0.95
N ILE A 176 16.53 -6.26 0.36
CA ILE A 176 15.93 -5.91 -0.93
C ILE A 176 17.07 -5.49 -1.86
N LYS A 177 17.43 -6.35 -2.83
CA LYS A 177 18.51 -6.10 -3.80
C LYS A 177 19.85 -5.70 -3.14
N GLY A 178 20.15 -6.24 -1.96
CA GLY A 178 21.34 -5.92 -1.17
C GLY A 178 21.19 -4.72 -0.22
N LEU A 179 20.08 -3.97 -0.31
CA LEU A 179 19.73 -2.96 0.70
C LEU A 179 19.16 -3.66 1.93
N LYS A 180 19.83 -3.48 3.07
CA LYS A 180 19.37 -4.02 4.36
C LYS A 180 18.47 -3.02 5.08
N ILE A 181 17.25 -3.44 5.37
CA ILE A 181 16.26 -2.68 6.13
C ILE A 181 16.06 -3.38 7.48
N ILE A 182 16.16 -2.61 8.56
CA ILE A 182 15.93 -3.06 9.93
C ILE A 182 14.66 -2.35 10.42
N PRO A 183 13.53 -3.06 10.52
CA PRO A 183 12.24 -2.49 10.92
C PRO A 183 12.08 -2.19 12.41
#